data_AF-A0A6P8YP75-F1
#
_entry.id   AF-A0A6P8YP75-F1
#
_cell.length_a   1.000
_cell.length_b   1.000
_cell.length_c   1.000
_cell.angle_alpha   90.00
_cell.angle_beta   90.00
_cell.angle_gamma   90.00
#
_symmetry.space_group_name_H-M   'P 1'
#
loop_
_entity.id
_entity.type
_entity.pdbx_description
1 polymer ?
#
loop_
_entity_poly.entity_id
_entity_poly.type
_entity_poly.pdbx_seq_one_letter_code
_entity_poly.pdbx_strand_id
1 'polypeptide(L)'
;MLLWYSESAPDDGVPIYRVDARGRPLSHARLWSSPTWFGPRASFVVDQDTVHLVVSGLREEDHGVYRCRVDFKDSPTRNSRIGLTVTVPPSQLLVTRLPHPQGGPSVPLESLPPLKEGDELSLACEAIGGRPRPSVVWLLGDVVVADSWEVGPRPDSVVSRLLIPALGRLHGLHGLRGRLVCRASNNPSAPPVDKELFLDVHLRPQSARIVGGGRSLLAGQSYDFQCRSLGSRPPADITWRWKGSNEALQGPVKRLAGSATESISVLTLTPRPEHDGRVIECVADNPVFTDSEVRDEWRLSVHYAPRVTATLGAKLNASNIKAGDDVYLECAVDARPAASAVTWAHNGEAVQSSLSAGVVVTERTLVLRRVSKLAAGDYACHASNAVGRAHSPALTLVVMCTYNAIYGVVNLLRFRF
;
A
#
# COMPACT_ATOMS: atom_id res chain seq x y z
N MET A 1 -18.08 -46.00 56.88
CA MET A 1 -17.10 -44.96 57.26
C MET A 1 -16.17 -44.76 56.08
N LEU A 2 -15.79 -43.53 55.74
CA LEU A 2 -14.89 -43.24 54.63
C LEU A 2 -13.72 -42.39 55.13
N LEU A 3 -12.51 -42.81 54.78
CA LEU A 3 -11.25 -42.28 55.29
C LEU A 3 -10.31 -42.02 54.11
N TRP A 4 -9.74 -40.82 54.05
CA TRP A 4 -8.68 -40.48 53.10
C TRP A 4 -7.35 -40.41 53.82
N TYR A 5 -6.30 -40.89 53.16
CA TYR A 5 -4.92 -40.84 53.61
C TYR A 5 -4.06 -40.24 52.48
N SER A 6 -3.00 -39.53 52.84
CA SER A 6 -1.95 -39.13 51.90
C SER A 6 -0.72 -39.97 52.19
N GLU A 7 -0.10 -40.54 51.16
CA GLU A 7 1.18 -41.25 51.29
C GLU A 7 2.35 -40.28 51.54
N SER A 8 2.14 -38.98 51.36
CA SER A 8 3.12 -37.92 51.62
C SER A 8 2.92 -37.23 52.97
N ALA A 9 1.92 -37.65 53.77
CA ALA A 9 1.72 -37.11 55.10
C ALA A 9 2.80 -37.59 56.09
N PRO A 10 3.27 -36.72 57.00
CA PRO A 10 4.34 -37.07 57.96
C PRO A 10 3.94 -38.18 58.94
N ASP A 11 2.65 -38.31 59.24
CA ASP A 11 2.11 -39.35 60.12
C ASP A 11 1.49 -40.48 59.29
N ASP A 12 2.32 -41.45 58.91
CA ASP A 12 1.86 -42.64 58.19
C ASP A 12 0.77 -43.37 59.00
N GLY A 13 -0.37 -43.62 58.35
CA GLY A 13 -1.53 -44.27 58.98
C GLY A 13 -2.58 -43.35 59.62
N VAL A 14 -2.39 -42.02 59.68
CA VAL A 14 -3.43 -41.09 60.15
C VAL A 14 -4.28 -40.58 58.96
N PRO A 15 -5.62 -40.66 59.02
CA PRO A 15 -6.44 -40.16 57.93
C PRO A 15 -6.38 -38.61 57.88
N ILE A 16 -6.23 -38.05 56.69
CA ILE A 16 -6.23 -36.61 56.42
C ILE A 16 -7.65 -36.03 56.27
N TYR A 17 -8.63 -36.88 55.98
CA TYR A 17 -10.05 -36.51 55.90
C TYR A 17 -10.93 -37.70 56.31
N ARG A 18 -12.02 -37.45 57.02
CA ARG A 18 -12.91 -38.48 57.58
C ARG A 18 -14.38 -38.13 57.38
N VAL A 19 -15.16 -39.14 57.00
CA VAL A 19 -16.61 -39.09 56.87
C VAL A 19 -17.21 -40.26 57.67
N ASP A 20 -17.87 -39.93 58.77
CA ASP A 20 -18.51 -40.92 59.65
C ASP A 20 -20.03 -40.84 59.57
N ALA A 21 -20.60 -41.80 58.84
CA ALA A 21 -22.04 -42.02 58.71
C ALA A 21 -22.54 -43.22 59.55
N ARG A 22 -21.81 -43.66 60.59
CA ARG A 22 -22.28 -44.78 61.43
C ARG A 22 -23.56 -44.39 62.17
N GLY A 23 -24.58 -45.25 62.04
CA GLY A 23 -25.89 -45.07 62.67
C GLY A 23 -26.70 -43.88 62.15
N ARG A 24 -26.35 -43.32 60.99
CA ARG A 24 -27.01 -42.14 60.40
C ARG A 24 -26.99 -42.16 58.87
N PRO A 25 -27.92 -41.47 58.19
CA PRO A 25 -27.82 -41.25 56.75
C PRO A 25 -26.54 -40.50 56.36
N LEU A 26 -26.02 -40.76 55.17
CA LEU A 26 -24.79 -40.13 54.66
C LEU A 26 -24.89 -38.59 54.60
N SER A 27 -26.09 -38.05 54.38
CA SER A 27 -26.37 -36.60 54.38
C SER A 27 -26.09 -35.91 55.72
N HIS A 28 -26.12 -36.66 56.83
CA HIS A 28 -25.85 -36.17 58.18
C HIS A 28 -24.53 -36.73 58.74
N ALA A 29 -23.63 -37.18 57.86
CA ALA A 29 -22.34 -37.71 58.25
C ALA A 29 -21.52 -36.66 59.01
N ARG A 30 -20.78 -37.09 60.03
CA ARG A 30 -19.81 -36.24 60.72
C ARG A 30 -18.57 -36.13 59.84
N LEU A 31 -18.22 -34.91 59.47
CA LEU A 31 -17.06 -34.60 58.63
C LEU A 31 -15.93 -34.10 59.50
N TRP A 32 -14.70 -34.49 59.16
CA TRP A 32 -13.49 -33.94 59.77
C TRP A 32 -12.38 -33.86 58.73
N SER A 33 -11.69 -32.74 58.69
CA SER A 33 -10.55 -32.47 57.83
C SER A 33 -9.34 -32.13 58.70
N SER A 34 -8.17 -32.68 58.37
CA SER A 34 -6.94 -32.37 59.10
C SER A 34 -6.59 -30.88 58.96
N PRO A 35 -6.48 -30.11 60.07
CA PRO A 35 -6.13 -28.68 60.02
C PRO A 35 -4.77 -28.40 59.39
N THR A 36 -3.83 -29.35 59.48
CA THR A 36 -2.45 -29.23 58.98
C THR A 36 -2.29 -29.65 57.53
N TRP A 37 -3.32 -30.24 56.90
CA TRP A 37 -3.27 -30.67 55.50
C TRP A 37 -4.23 -29.86 54.62
N PHE A 38 -5.48 -30.28 54.51
CA PHE A 38 -6.49 -29.55 53.75
C PHE A 38 -7.17 -28.44 54.57
N GLY A 39 -7.31 -28.62 55.88
CA GLY A 39 -8.06 -27.72 56.74
C GLY A 39 -9.47 -27.46 56.18
N PRO A 40 -9.91 -26.20 56.06
CA PRO A 40 -11.23 -25.86 55.55
C PRO A 40 -11.39 -26.03 54.03
N ARG A 41 -10.31 -26.33 53.30
CA ARG A 41 -10.32 -26.45 51.82
C ARG A 41 -11.00 -27.72 51.32
N ALA A 42 -11.08 -28.76 52.15
CA ALA A 42 -11.68 -30.03 51.77
C ALA A 42 -13.15 -30.09 52.18
N SER A 43 -13.99 -30.49 51.23
CA SER A 43 -15.43 -30.67 51.41
C SER A 43 -15.86 -32.04 50.85
N PHE A 44 -16.91 -32.59 51.44
CA PHE A 44 -17.50 -33.84 51.01
C PHE A 44 -18.79 -33.55 50.26
N VAL A 45 -18.87 -34.01 49.02
CA VAL A 45 -20.03 -33.81 48.15
C VAL A 45 -20.57 -35.17 47.73
N VAL A 46 -21.88 -35.34 47.84
CA VAL A 46 -22.60 -36.50 47.33
C VAL A 46 -23.34 -36.05 46.08
N ASP A 47 -23.05 -36.67 44.95
CA ASP A 47 -23.71 -36.41 43.67
C ASP A 47 -24.35 -37.72 43.18
N GLN A 48 -25.68 -37.76 43.17
CA GLN A 48 -26.46 -38.97 42.88
C GLN A 48 -25.99 -40.18 43.72
N ASP A 49 -25.29 -41.13 43.09
CA ASP A 49 -24.75 -42.36 43.71
C ASP A 49 -23.22 -42.31 43.91
N THR A 50 -22.55 -41.20 43.58
CA THR A 50 -21.09 -41.03 43.74
C THR A 50 -20.75 -40.05 44.85
N VAL A 51 -19.63 -40.33 45.52
CA VAL A 51 -19.13 -39.51 46.62
C VAL A 51 -17.77 -38.91 46.23
N HIS A 52 -17.64 -37.60 46.41
CA HIS A 52 -16.47 -36.85 45.99
C HIS A 52 -15.84 -36.15 47.19
N LEU A 53 -14.52 -36.23 47.29
CA LEU A 53 -13.73 -35.30 48.10
C LEU A 53 -13.33 -34.15 47.19
N VAL A 54 -13.83 -32.96 47.48
CA VAL A 54 -13.54 -31.74 46.72
C VAL A 54 -12.59 -30.87 47.53
N VAL A 55 -11.41 -30.59 46.98
CA VAL A 55 -10.41 -29.71 47.58
C VAL A 55 -10.37 -28.39 46.81
N SER A 56 -10.70 -27.28 47.46
CA SER A 56 -10.67 -25.94 46.88
C SER A 56 -9.29 -25.29 47.06
N GLY A 57 -8.83 -24.53 46.06
CA GLY A 57 -7.53 -23.84 46.12
C GLY A 57 -6.36 -24.82 46.29
N LEU A 58 -6.15 -25.68 45.29
CA LEU A 58 -5.02 -26.62 45.24
C LEU A 58 -3.69 -25.88 45.33
N ARG A 59 -2.74 -26.50 46.02
CA ARG A 59 -1.37 -26.03 46.21
C ARG A 59 -0.38 -27.07 45.72
N GLU A 60 0.86 -26.67 45.46
CA GLU A 60 1.89 -27.61 44.97
C GLU A 60 2.12 -28.76 45.96
N GLU A 61 2.06 -28.50 47.27
CA GLU A 61 2.20 -29.54 48.29
C GLU A 61 1.07 -30.58 48.30
N ASP A 62 -0.08 -30.29 47.67
CA ASP A 62 -1.17 -31.27 47.56
C ASP A 62 -0.83 -32.36 46.52
N HIS A 63 0.24 -32.22 45.73
CA HIS A 63 0.67 -33.26 44.79
C HIS A 63 1.07 -34.54 45.53
N GLY A 64 0.49 -35.68 45.14
CA GLY A 64 0.87 -36.96 45.73
C GLY A 64 -0.13 -38.07 45.45
N VAL A 65 0.11 -39.21 46.10
CA VAL A 65 -0.79 -40.38 46.04
C VAL A 65 -1.68 -40.38 47.27
N TYR A 66 -2.99 -40.42 47.01
CA TYR A 66 -4.03 -40.45 48.02
C TYR A 66 -4.68 -41.82 48.06
N ARG A 67 -4.91 -42.35 49.26
CA ARG A 67 -5.61 -43.61 49.47
C ARG A 67 -6.98 -43.35 50.09
N CYS A 68 -8.03 -43.75 49.39
CA CYS A 68 -9.40 -43.75 49.91
C CYS A 68 -9.73 -45.15 50.45
N ARG A 69 -10.15 -45.23 51.72
CA ARG A 69 -10.62 -46.44 52.39
C ARG A 69 -12.10 -46.27 52.73
N VAL A 70 -12.92 -47.22 52.32
CA VAL A 70 -14.35 -47.26 52.62
C VAL A 70 -14.67 -48.54 53.39
N ASP A 71 -15.12 -48.37 54.63
CA ASP A 71 -15.59 -49.45 55.49
C ASP A 71 -17.12 -49.53 55.44
N PHE A 72 -17.64 -50.68 55.03
CA PHE A 72 -19.07 -50.99 54.98
C PHE A 72 -19.50 -51.73 56.25
N LYS A 73 -20.80 -51.76 56.52
CA LYS A 73 -21.36 -52.48 57.69
C LYS A 73 -21.28 -54.00 57.50
N ASP A 74 -21.76 -54.47 56.35
CA ASP A 74 -21.97 -55.90 56.07
C ASP A 74 -21.15 -56.38 54.86
N SER A 75 -20.18 -55.58 54.38
CA SER A 75 -19.33 -55.88 53.23
C SER A 75 -17.85 -55.61 53.54
N PRO A 76 -16.91 -56.26 52.84
CA PRO A 76 -15.48 -56.01 53.03
C PRO A 76 -15.08 -54.55 52.76
N THR A 77 -14.09 -54.06 53.50
CA THR A 77 -13.46 -52.76 53.27
C THR A 77 -12.90 -52.68 51.85
N ARG A 78 -13.16 -51.57 51.16
CA ARG A 78 -12.55 -51.25 49.87
C ARG A 78 -11.47 -50.19 50.02
N ASN A 79 -10.36 -50.36 49.30
CA ASN A 79 -9.30 -49.37 49.23
C ASN A 79 -9.03 -49.03 47.76
N SER A 80 -8.88 -47.75 47.46
CA SER A 80 -8.50 -47.23 46.15
C SER A 80 -7.36 -46.24 46.30
N ARG A 81 -6.42 -46.23 45.35
CA ARG A 81 -5.34 -45.23 45.29
C ARG A 81 -5.58 -44.30 44.10
N ILE A 82 -5.34 -43.01 44.30
CA ILE A 82 -5.56 -41.94 43.33
C ILE A 82 -4.32 -41.06 43.33
N GLY A 83 -3.69 -40.89 42.16
CA GLY A 83 -2.61 -39.91 41.99
C GLY A 83 -3.20 -38.54 41.70
N LEU A 84 -2.86 -37.54 42.49
CA LEU A 84 -3.16 -36.14 42.23
C LEU A 84 -1.91 -35.45 41.69
N THR A 85 -1.93 -35.10 40.40
CA THR A 85 -0.88 -34.29 39.79
C THR A 85 -1.30 -32.83 39.80
N VAL A 86 -0.63 -32.02 40.61
CA VAL A 86 -0.81 -30.57 40.60
C VAL A 86 0.07 -29.98 39.51
N THR A 87 -0.55 -29.31 38.55
CA THR A 87 0.17 -28.63 37.45
C THR A 87 0.46 -27.18 37.83
N VAL A 88 1.71 -26.76 37.71
CA VAL A 88 2.16 -25.38 37.93
C VAL A 88 2.46 -24.76 36.57
N PRO A 89 1.81 -23.66 36.14
CA PRO A 89 2.11 -23.04 34.86
C PRO A 89 3.54 -22.43 34.83
N PRO A 90 4.11 -22.16 33.65
CA PRO A 90 5.40 -21.46 33.53
C PRO A 90 5.33 -20.09 34.20
N SER A 91 6.40 -19.69 34.89
CA SER A 91 6.42 -18.41 35.62
C SER A 91 6.71 -17.22 34.72
N GLN A 92 7.46 -17.42 33.63
CA GLN A 92 7.85 -16.36 32.71
C GLN A 92 8.14 -16.92 31.32
N LEU A 93 7.80 -16.12 30.29
CA LEU A 93 8.28 -16.30 28.92
C LEU A 93 9.26 -15.19 28.55
N LEU A 94 10.43 -15.59 28.05
CA LEU A 94 11.50 -14.71 27.62
C LEU A 94 11.73 -14.88 26.13
N VAL A 95 11.32 -13.89 25.32
CA VAL A 95 11.63 -13.88 23.90
C VAL A 95 12.95 -13.15 23.67
N THR A 96 13.83 -13.74 22.88
CA THR A 96 15.13 -13.16 22.49
C THR A 96 15.28 -13.16 20.98
N ARG A 97 15.94 -12.13 20.45
CA ARG A 97 16.39 -12.15 19.05
C ARG A 97 17.64 -13.01 18.95
N LEU A 98 17.62 -14.00 18.07
CA LEU A 98 18.81 -14.76 17.77
C LEU A 98 19.67 -13.95 16.80
N PRO A 99 20.96 -13.71 17.10
CA PRO A 99 21.85 -13.09 16.15
C PRO A 99 21.92 -13.96 14.88
N HIS A 100 22.03 -13.30 13.73
CA HIS A 100 22.51 -13.95 12.51
C HIS A 100 23.89 -14.60 12.82
N PRO A 101 24.38 -15.64 12.11
CA PRO A 101 25.54 -16.45 12.51
C PRO A 101 26.83 -15.70 12.88
N GLN A 102 26.91 -14.38 12.65
CA GLN A 102 28.03 -13.50 12.96
C GLN A 102 27.74 -12.43 14.04
N GLY A 103 27.27 -12.86 15.21
CA GLY A 103 27.58 -12.18 16.48
C GLY A 103 26.71 -10.98 16.86
N GLY A 104 25.90 -11.19 17.89
CA GLY A 104 25.28 -10.15 18.71
C GLY A 104 24.84 -10.77 20.04
N PRO A 105 24.82 -10.03 21.16
CA PRO A 105 24.29 -10.55 22.41
C PRO A 105 22.81 -10.92 22.25
N SER A 106 22.38 -12.04 22.84
CA SER A 106 20.97 -12.42 22.92
C SER A 106 20.27 -11.47 23.89
N VAL A 107 19.58 -10.45 23.37
CA VAL A 107 18.87 -9.46 24.18
C VAL A 107 17.40 -9.87 24.31
N PRO A 108 16.84 -9.91 25.54
CA PRO A 108 15.41 -10.00 25.78
C PRO A 108 14.63 -8.90 25.05
N LEU A 109 13.58 -9.27 24.35
CA LEU A 109 12.73 -8.34 23.60
C LEU A 109 11.38 -8.16 24.29
N GLU A 110 11.05 -6.91 24.59
CA GLU A 110 9.68 -6.50 24.94
C GLU A 110 8.84 -6.19 23.70
N SER A 111 9.47 -5.70 22.62
CA SER A 111 8.83 -5.41 21.34
C SER A 111 9.83 -5.56 20.20
N LEU A 112 9.32 -5.71 18.97
CA LEU A 112 10.14 -5.76 17.76
C LEU A 112 10.23 -4.38 17.11
N PRO A 113 11.40 -3.96 16.62
CA PRO A 113 11.51 -2.77 15.77
C PRO A 113 10.80 -3.01 14.42
N PRO A 114 10.50 -1.95 13.65
CA PRO A 114 10.01 -2.12 12.29
C PRO A 114 10.97 -2.94 11.43
N LEU A 115 10.42 -3.88 10.66
CA LEU A 115 11.14 -4.84 9.83
C LEU A 115 10.87 -4.53 8.36
N LYS A 116 11.76 -4.91 7.44
CA LYS A 116 11.55 -4.74 6.00
C LYS A 116 11.07 -6.03 5.35
N GLU A 117 10.30 -5.89 4.28
CA GLU A 117 9.99 -7.00 3.37
C GLU A 117 11.29 -7.64 2.85
N GLY A 118 11.43 -8.95 3.02
CA GLY A 118 12.62 -9.72 2.69
C GLY A 118 13.60 -9.92 3.85
N ASP A 119 13.44 -9.23 4.98
CA ASP A 119 14.30 -9.45 6.16
C ASP A 119 14.10 -10.86 6.74
N GLU A 120 15.19 -11.46 7.21
CA GLU A 120 15.18 -12.69 8.01
C GLU A 120 14.87 -12.37 9.48
N LEU A 121 13.97 -13.12 10.10
CA LEU A 121 13.61 -13.00 11.51
C LEU A 121 13.85 -14.32 12.23
N SER A 122 14.82 -14.31 13.16
CA SER A 122 15.18 -15.44 14.01
C SER A 122 14.93 -15.10 15.47
N LEU A 123 14.04 -15.85 16.13
CA LEU A 123 13.64 -15.65 17.52
C LEU A 123 13.77 -16.95 18.32
N ALA A 124 14.02 -16.82 19.62
CA ALA A 124 13.88 -17.91 20.57
C ALA A 124 12.96 -17.48 21.72
N CYS A 125 12.04 -18.34 22.11
CA CYS A 125 11.20 -18.15 23.28
C CYS A 125 11.56 -19.20 24.33
N GLU A 126 12.05 -18.73 25.47
CA GLU A 126 12.36 -19.54 26.64
C GLU A 126 11.19 -19.48 27.63
N ALA A 127 10.58 -20.63 27.94
CA ALA A 127 9.63 -20.75 29.04
C ALA A 127 10.36 -21.23 30.30
N ILE A 128 10.27 -20.45 31.38
CA ILE A 128 10.95 -20.72 32.64
C ILE A 128 9.96 -21.33 33.64
N GLY A 129 10.33 -22.47 34.23
CA GLY A 129 9.52 -23.22 35.17
C GLY A 129 8.43 -24.05 34.49
N GLY A 130 7.42 -24.39 35.28
CA GLY A 130 6.30 -25.21 34.85
C GLY A 130 6.48 -26.68 35.21
N ARG A 131 5.44 -27.27 35.82
CA ARG A 131 5.37 -28.69 36.18
C ARG A 131 4.02 -29.28 35.76
N PRO A 132 3.96 -30.34 34.94
CA PRO A 132 5.08 -30.94 34.21
C PRO A 132 5.73 -29.92 33.24
N ARG A 133 6.88 -30.28 32.65
CA ARG A 133 7.58 -29.39 31.71
C ARG A 133 6.63 -28.97 30.58
N PRO A 134 6.53 -27.67 30.26
CA PRO A 134 5.62 -27.18 29.24
C PRO A 134 6.11 -27.49 27.83
N SER A 135 5.19 -27.56 26.88
CA SER A 135 5.47 -27.41 25.46
C SER A 135 5.41 -25.93 25.09
N VAL A 136 6.28 -25.49 24.20
CA VAL A 136 6.31 -24.11 23.68
C VAL A 136 6.06 -24.14 22.18
N VAL A 137 5.13 -23.30 21.71
CA VAL A 137 4.80 -23.15 20.29
C VAL A 137 4.76 -21.67 19.91
N TRP A 138 5.04 -21.39 18.65
CA TRP A 138 4.89 -20.07 18.03
C TRP A 138 3.63 -20.04 17.18
N LEU A 139 2.80 -19.01 17.37
CA LEU A 139 1.62 -18.74 16.55
C LEU A 139 1.74 -17.40 15.84
N LEU A 140 1.33 -17.34 14.58
CA LEU A 140 1.12 -16.10 13.85
C LEU A 140 -0.37 -15.95 13.57
N GLY A 141 -1.01 -14.96 14.19
CA GLY A 141 -2.46 -14.89 14.28
C GLY A 141 -2.97 -16.05 15.15
N ASP A 142 -3.58 -17.04 14.50
CA ASP A 142 -4.05 -18.29 15.11
C ASP A 142 -3.38 -19.53 14.48
N VAL A 143 -2.43 -19.33 13.57
CA VAL A 143 -1.74 -20.41 12.84
C VAL A 143 -0.44 -20.75 13.55
N VAL A 144 -0.22 -22.03 13.83
CA VAL A 144 1.06 -22.52 14.39
C VAL A 144 2.15 -22.45 13.31
N VAL A 145 3.22 -21.71 13.59
CA VAL A 145 4.36 -21.51 12.67
C VAL A 145 5.63 -22.23 13.13
N ALA A 146 5.72 -22.63 14.40
CA ALA A 146 6.72 -23.56 14.91
C ALA A 146 6.18 -24.27 16.17
N ASP A 147 6.38 -25.57 16.28
CA ASP A 147 5.89 -26.41 17.38
C ASP A 147 6.98 -27.26 18.04
N SER A 148 8.22 -27.17 17.54
CA SER A 148 9.38 -27.84 18.11
C SER A 148 9.98 -27.04 19.27
N TRP A 149 10.37 -27.76 20.33
CA TRP A 149 11.02 -27.21 21.50
C TRP A 149 12.08 -28.16 22.05
N GLU A 150 13.07 -27.60 22.73
CA GLU A 150 14.20 -28.31 23.33
C GLU A 150 14.38 -27.91 24.79
N VAL A 151 15.13 -28.71 25.56
CA VAL A 151 15.50 -28.34 26.93
C VAL A 151 16.36 -27.09 26.88
N GLY A 152 15.96 -26.08 27.66
CA GLY A 152 16.63 -24.79 27.69
C GLY A 152 17.95 -24.80 28.45
N PRO A 153 18.66 -23.66 28.45
CA PRO A 153 19.93 -23.54 29.16
C PRO A 153 19.77 -23.56 30.68
N ARG A 154 18.57 -23.29 31.20
CA ARG A 154 18.27 -23.38 32.64
C ARG A 154 17.69 -24.76 32.96
N PRO A 155 17.94 -25.33 34.16
CA PRO A 155 17.49 -26.68 34.52
C PRO A 155 15.97 -26.91 34.35
N ASP A 156 15.18 -25.86 34.59
CA ASP A 156 13.72 -25.87 34.52
C ASP A 156 13.20 -24.99 33.37
N SER A 157 13.95 -24.83 32.27
CA SER A 157 13.45 -24.12 31.10
C SER A 157 13.36 -25.01 29.86
N VAL A 158 12.50 -24.59 28.93
CA VAL A 158 12.39 -25.13 27.58
C VAL A 158 12.42 -23.97 26.59
N VAL A 159 12.95 -24.21 25.39
CA VAL A 159 13.12 -23.18 24.37
C VAL A 159 12.53 -23.65 23.05
N SER A 160 11.75 -22.79 22.40
CA SER A 160 11.32 -22.97 21.01
C SER A 160 11.93 -21.88 20.12
N ARG A 161 12.45 -22.29 18.96
CA ARG A 161 13.10 -21.39 17.99
C ARG A 161 12.22 -21.21 16.76
N LEU A 162 12.12 -19.97 16.30
CA LEU A 162 11.40 -19.58 15.09
C LEU A 162 12.37 -18.96 14.10
N LEU A 163 12.33 -19.43 12.86
CA LEU A 163 13.02 -18.83 11.72
C LEU A 163 11.98 -18.48 10.65
N ILE A 164 11.85 -17.19 10.34
CA ILE A 164 11.15 -16.70 9.16
C ILE A 164 12.22 -16.21 8.19
N PRO A 165 12.53 -16.97 7.11
CA PRO A 165 13.67 -16.68 6.24
C PRO A 165 13.48 -15.40 5.42
N ALA A 166 12.24 -15.06 5.08
CA ALA A 166 11.92 -13.82 4.38
C ALA A 166 10.56 -13.29 4.84
N LEU A 167 10.57 -12.14 5.50
CA LEU A 167 9.35 -11.43 5.88
C LEU A 167 8.62 -10.94 4.64
N GLY A 168 7.30 -10.90 4.73
CA GLY A 168 6.44 -10.62 3.60
C GLY A 168 5.09 -10.10 4.04
N ARG A 169 4.23 -9.85 3.05
CA ARG A 169 2.92 -9.21 3.24
C ARG A 169 2.01 -9.96 4.20
N LEU A 170 1.91 -11.28 4.04
CA LEU A 170 1.08 -12.13 4.88
C LEU A 170 1.50 -12.07 6.36
N HIS A 171 2.80 -11.90 6.61
CA HIS A 171 3.33 -11.77 7.96
C HIS A 171 2.96 -10.44 8.64
N GLY A 172 2.78 -9.35 7.88
CA GLY A 172 2.51 -8.01 8.42
C GLY A 172 1.03 -7.56 8.39
N LEU A 173 0.17 -8.24 7.61
CA LEU A 173 -1.21 -7.79 7.31
C LEU A 173 -2.32 -8.46 8.13
N HIS A 174 -2.01 -9.40 9.04
CA HIS A 174 -3.01 -10.03 9.91
C HIS A 174 -3.52 -9.02 10.98
N GLY A 175 -4.48 -8.15 10.62
CA GLY A 175 -5.06 -7.16 11.53
C GLY A 175 -4.24 -5.87 11.71
N LEU A 176 -3.60 -5.38 10.64
CA LEU A 176 -2.74 -4.17 10.62
C LEU A 176 -1.40 -4.28 11.36
N ARG A 177 -1.12 -5.33 12.14
CA ARG A 177 0.23 -5.74 12.59
C ARG A 177 0.20 -7.25 12.82
N GLY A 178 1.14 -8.00 12.26
CA GLY A 178 1.15 -9.46 12.42
C GLY A 178 1.31 -9.85 13.88
N ARG A 179 0.28 -10.42 14.51
CA ARG A 179 0.33 -10.86 15.91
C ARG A 179 1.12 -12.16 16.02
N LEU A 180 2.36 -12.09 16.49
CA LEU A 180 3.21 -13.24 16.74
C LEU A 180 3.18 -13.58 18.24
N VAL A 181 2.77 -14.80 18.59
CA VAL A 181 2.59 -15.24 19.97
C VAL A 181 3.52 -16.40 20.26
N CYS A 182 4.34 -16.29 21.29
CA CYS A 182 4.94 -17.45 21.92
C CYS A 182 3.98 -17.95 23.00
N ARG A 183 3.58 -19.22 22.93
CA ARG A 183 2.63 -19.84 23.84
C ARG A 183 3.27 -21.03 24.53
N ALA A 184 3.19 -21.07 25.86
CA ALA A 184 3.60 -22.22 26.65
C ALA A 184 2.41 -22.84 27.38
N SER A 185 2.30 -24.17 27.31
CA SER A 185 1.26 -24.94 28.00
C SER A 185 1.84 -26.24 28.53
N ASN A 186 1.47 -26.60 29.75
CA ASN A 186 1.76 -27.90 30.37
C ASN A 186 0.50 -28.62 30.88
N ASN A 187 -0.67 -28.03 30.67
CA ASN A 187 -1.95 -28.61 31.03
C ASN A 187 -3.00 -28.17 29.98
N PRO A 188 -3.57 -29.10 29.19
CA PRO A 188 -4.57 -28.77 28.18
C PRO A 188 -5.85 -28.11 28.72
N SER A 189 -6.15 -28.31 30.01
CA SER A 189 -7.36 -27.78 30.66
C SER A 189 -7.13 -26.43 31.34
N ALA A 190 -5.88 -25.98 31.44
CA ALA A 190 -5.54 -24.68 32.01
C ALA A 190 -5.27 -23.66 30.89
N PRO A 191 -5.57 -22.37 31.12
CA PRO A 191 -5.16 -21.31 30.19
C PRO A 191 -3.64 -21.33 29.98
N PRO A 192 -3.16 -21.24 28.73
CA PRO A 192 -1.74 -21.18 28.46
C PRO A 192 -1.14 -19.82 28.87
N VAL A 193 0.18 -19.78 29.01
CA VAL A 193 0.93 -18.53 29.21
C VAL A 193 1.40 -18.04 27.84
N ASP A 194 1.07 -16.80 27.50
CA ASP A 194 1.36 -16.20 26.21
C ASP A 194 2.27 -14.96 26.35
N LYS A 195 3.21 -14.80 25.41
CA LYS A 195 3.95 -13.56 25.17
C LYS A 195 3.69 -13.12 23.74
N GLU A 196 3.10 -11.94 23.60
CA GLU A 196 2.73 -11.39 22.29
C GLU A 196 3.78 -10.39 21.79
N LEU A 197 4.03 -10.44 20.48
CA LEU A 197 4.85 -9.52 19.72
C LEU A 197 4.08 -9.10 18.46
N PHE A 198 4.32 -7.88 17.98
CA PHE A 198 3.68 -7.36 16.78
C PHE A 198 4.72 -7.14 15.68
N LEU A 199 4.51 -7.79 14.53
CA LEU A 199 5.32 -7.63 13.33
C LEU A 199 4.84 -6.37 12.57
N ASP A 200 5.61 -5.29 12.68
CA ASP A 200 5.46 -4.10 11.83
C ASP A 200 6.38 -4.22 10.62
N VAL A 201 5.85 -4.81 9.54
CA VAL A 201 6.62 -5.06 8.32
C VAL A 201 6.37 -3.92 7.33
N HIS A 202 7.43 -3.19 6.99
CA HIS A 202 7.45 -2.24 5.89
C HIS A 202 7.39 -3.00 4.56
N LEU A 203 6.54 -2.53 3.64
CA LEU A 203 6.21 -3.18 2.37
C LEU A 203 6.43 -2.18 1.23
N ARG A 204 6.98 -2.67 0.11
CA ARG A 204 7.13 -1.87 -1.11
C ARG A 204 5.78 -1.54 -1.76
N PRO A 205 5.64 -0.47 -2.55
CA PRO A 205 4.49 -0.32 -3.44
C PRO A 205 4.40 -1.51 -4.42
N GLN A 206 3.20 -2.01 -4.72
CA GLN A 206 2.99 -3.07 -5.73
C GLN A 206 2.53 -2.52 -7.08
N SER A 207 1.78 -1.42 -7.06
CA SER A 207 1.24 -0.83 -8.28
C SER A 207 0.98 0.65 -8.07
N ALA A 208 1.21 1.45 -9.11
CA ALA A 208 0.64 2.79 -9.26
C ALA A 208 -0.29 2.77 -10.48
N ARG A 209 -1.38 3.54 -10.44
CA ARG A 209 -2.27 3.70 -11.59
C ARG A 209 -2.84 5.10 -11.66
N ILE A 210 -2.71 5.71 -12.83
CA ILE A 210 -3.34 6.98 -13.17
C ILE A 210 -4.76 6.72 -13.67
N VAL A 211 -5.72 7.45 -13.10
CA VAL A 211 -7.14 7.46 -13.48
C VAL A 211 -7.63 8.91 -13.57
N GLY A 212 -8.73 9.12 -14.28
CA GLY A 212 -9.27 10.48 -14.52
C GLY A 212 -8.67 11.11 -15.77
N GLY A 213 -8.48 12.44 -15.76
CA GLY A 213 -7.90 13.22 -16.86
C GLY A 213 -8.77 13.39 -18.09
N GLY A 214 -9.59 12.42 -18.46
CA GLY A 214 -10.35 12.43 -19.71
C GLY A 214 -9.51 11.94 -20.91
N ARG A 215 -10.19 11.55 -21.99
CA ARG A 215 -9.52 10.99 -23.19
C ARG A 215 -8.87 12.06 -24.07
N SER A 216 -9.46 13.25 -24.10
CA SER A 216 -8.98 14.41 -24.86
C SER A 216 -9.15 15.66 -24.01
N LEU A 217 -8.09 16.45 -23.91
CA LEU A 217 -8.00 17.62 -23.05
C LEU A 217 -8.12 18.88 -23.89
N LEU A 218 -8.89 19.87 -23.46
CA LEU A 218 -8.91 21.18 -24.11
C LEU A 218 -7.85 22.08 -23.50
N ALA A 219 -7.03 22.71 -24.33
CA ALA A 219 -6.01 23.65 -23.87
C ALA A 219 -6.65 24.80 -23.06
N GLY A 220 -6.05 25.10 -21.91
CA GLY A 220 -6.53 26.14 -21.00
C GLY A 220 -7.62 25.71 -20.00
N GLN A 221 -8.21 24.52 -20.14
CA GLN A 221 -9.15 23.96 -19.14
C GLN A 221 -8.42 23.11 -18.10
N SER A 222 -8.84 23.13 -16.84
CA SER A 222 -8.22 22.34 -15.77
C SER A 222 -8.80 20.93 -15.72
N TYR A 223 -7.92 19.93 -15.57
CA TYR A 223 -8.28 18.52 -15.45
C TYR A 223 -7.58 17.88 -14.25
N ASP A 224 -8.30 17.02 -13.53
CA ASP A 224 -7.76 16.26 -12.41
C ASP A 224 -7.33 14.86 -12.85
N PHE A 225 -6.06 14.57 -12.61
CA PHE A 225 -5.45 13.25 -12.74
C PHE A 225 -5.24 12.69 -11.35
N GLN A 226 -5.81 11.53 -11.08
CA GLN A 226 -5.62 10.84 -9.80
C GLN A 226 -4.67 9.68 -9.99
N CYS A 227 -3.64 9.61 -9.18
CA CYS A 227 -2.78 8.44 -9.07
C CYS A 227 -3.10 7.69 -7.79
N ARG A 228 -3.38 6.39 -7.95
CA ARG A 228 -3.67 5.46 -6.85
C ARG A 228 -2.56 4.42 -6.76
N SER A 229 -1.86 4.40 -5.63
CA SER A 229 -0.83 3.42 -5.31
C SER A 229 -1.30 2.45 -4.23
N LEU A 230 -0.99 1.16 -4.40
CA LEU A 230 -1.42 0.08 -3.51
C LEU A 230 -0.23 -0.74 -3.00
N GLY A 231 -0.36 -1.25 -1.78
CA GLY A 231 0.52 -2.24 -1.18
C GLY A 231 1.69 -1.66 -0.38
N SER A 232 1.93 -0.36 -0.40
CA SER A 232 3.03 0.23 0.36
C SER A 232 2.71 0.32 1.85
N ARG A 233 3.68 0.01 2.71
CA ARG A 233 3.63 0.29 4.15
C ARG A 233 5.01 0.76 4.62
N PRO A 234 5.17 1.93 5.23
CA PRO A 234 4.18 3.01 5.35
C PRO A 234 3.62 3.46 3.98
N PRO A 235 2.54 4.27 3.97
CA PRO A 235 1.95 4.78 2.74
C PRO A 235 3.01 5.38 1.80
N ALA A 236 2.93 5.04 0.51
CA ALA A 236 3.89 5.49 -0.49
C ALA A 236 3.83 7.02 -0.67
N ASP A 237 4.99 7.62 -0.92
CA ASP A 237 5.12 8.97 -1.41
C ASP A 237 4.88 9.01 -2.92
N ILE A 238 3.86 9.75 -3.33
CA ILE A 238 3.50 9.89 -4.74
C ILE A 238 4.02 11.22 -5.29
N THR A 239 4.80 11.15 -6.36
CA THR A 239 5.31 12.30 -7.11
C THR A 239 4.83 12.28 -8.55
N TRP A 240 4.62 13.46 -9.12
CA TRP A 240 4.18 13.67 -10.49
C TRP A 240 5.30 14.36 -11.26
N ARG A 241 5.72 13.81 -12.40
CA ARG A 241 6.79 14.38 -13.24
C ARG A 241 6.52 14.20 -14.73
N TRP A 242 7.20 14.96 -15.56
CA TRP A 242 7.24 14.69 -17.00
C TRP A 242 8.15 13.49 -17.27
N LYS A 243 7.72 12.55 -18.13
CA LYS A 243 8.60 11.44 -18.54
C LYS A 243 9.91 11.96 -19.13
N GLY A 244 11.03 11.45 -18.63
CA GLY A 244 12.38 11.86 -19.06
C GLY A 244 12.91 13.14 -18.39
N SER A 245 12.18 13.70 -17.43
CA SER A 245 12.64 14.81 -16.59
C SER A 245 12.47 14.45 -15.11
N ASN A 246 13.42 14.86 -14.27
CA ASN A 246 13.28 14.80 -12.82
C ASN A 246 12.50 15.99 -12.24
N GLU A 247 12.07 16.93 -13.09
CA GLU A 247 11.29 18.09 -12.67
C GLU A 247 9.87 17.68 -12.29
N ALA A 248 9.47 18.02 -11.07
CA ALA A 248 8.11 17.82 -10.60
C ALA A 248 7.13 18.69 -11.41
N LEU A 249 5.95 18.13 -11.70
CA LEU A 249 4.89 18.86 -12.38
C LEU A 249 4.39 20.02 -11.51
N GLN A 250 4.34 21.22 -12.09
CA GLN A 250 3.76 22.40 -11.45
C GLN A 250 2.24 22.30 -11.45
N GLY A 251 1.63 22.25 -10.26
CA GLY A 251 0.19 22.20 -10.06
C GLY A 251 -0.16 21.94 -8.60
N PRO A 252 -1.39 22.25 -8.14
CA PRO A 252 -1.80 21.89 -6.80
C PRO A 252 -1.87 20.37 -6.68
N VAL A 253 -1.20 19.83 -5.67
CA VAL A 253 -1.20 18.39 -5.37
C VAL A 253 -1.98 18.18 -4.08
N LYS A 254 -3.06 17.40 -4.17
CA LYS A 254 -3.85 17.00 -2.99
C LYS A 254 -3.57 15.55 -2.65
N ARG A 255 -3.11 15.29 -1.43
CA ARG A 255 -3.02 13.95 -0.85
C ARG A 255 -4.39 13.61 -0.25
N LEU A 256 -4.98 12.47 -0.64
CA LEU A 256 -6.22 11.98 -0.05
C LEU A 256 -5.91 10.86 0.93
N ALA A 257 -6.67 10.78 2.02
CA ALA A 257 -6.57 9.67 2.96
C ALA A 257 -7.02 8.37 2.27
N GLY A 258 -6.07 7.45 2.07
CA GLY A 258 -6.36 6.07 1.68
C GLY A 258 -6.45 5.14 2.90
N SER A 259 -6.57 3.85 2.64
CA SER A 259 -6.35 2.82 3.68
C SER A 259 -4.87 2.76 4.12
N ALA A 260 -4.54 1.97 5.14
CA ALA A 260 -3.17 1.85 5.66
C ALA A 260 -2.11 1.45 4.61
N THR A 261 -2.53 0.85 3.49
CA THR A 261 -1.65 0.43 2.39
C THR A 261 -1.97 1.10 1.05
N GLU A 262 -2.78 2.14 1.06
CA GLU A 262 -3.20 2.86 -0.15
C GLU A 262 -2.84 4.33 -0.05
N SER A 263 -2.15 4.83 -1.08
CA SER A 263 -1.84 6.24 -1.24
C SER A 263 -2.55 6.79 -2.45
N ILE A 264 -3.16 7.96 -2.31
CA ILE A 264 -3.85 8.65 -3.41
C ILE A 264 -3.34 10.09 -3.51
N SER A 265 -2.95 10.48 -4.72
CA SER A 265 -2.50 11.83 -5.05
C SER A 265 -3.26 12.35 -6.26
N VAL A 266 -3.74 13.59 -6.20
CA VAL A 266 -4.45 14.25 -7.30
C VAL A 266 -3.60 15.41 -7.83
N LEU A 267 -3.33 15.39 -9.13
CA LEU A 267 -2.70 16.46 -9.89
C LEU A 267 -3.77 17.20 -10.69
N THR A 268 -3.95 18.49 -10.44
CA THR A 268 -4.74 19.36 -11.32
C THR A 268 -3.82 19.98 -12.37
N LEU A 269 -4.05 19.65 -13.64
CA LEU A 269 -3.26 20.12 -14.77
C LEU A 269 -4.12 21.00 -15.70
N THR A 270 -3.62 22.19 -16.01
CA THR A 270 -4.14 23.02 -17.10
C THR A 270 -3.22 22.85 -18.33
N PRO A 271 -3.61 22.05 -19.34
CA PRO A 271 -2.74 21.72 -20.45
C PRO A 271 -2.60 22.90 -21.40
N ARG A 272 -1.42 23.01 -22.01
CA ARG A 272 -1.10 23.97 -23.07
C ARG A 272 -0.87 23.22 -24.38
N PRO A 273 -0.95 23.87 -25.55
CA PRO A 273 -0.69 23.21 -26.83
C PRO A 273 0.67 22.50 -26.90
N GLU A 274 1.68 23.07 -26.24
CA GLU A 274 3.05 22.51 -26.18
C GLU A 274 3.13 21.22 -25.34
N HIS A 275 2.06 20.88 -24.61
CA HIS A 275 1.96 19.63 -23.84
C HIS A 275 1.34 18.49 -24.66
N ASP A 276 0.81 18.72 -25.86
CA ASP A 276 0.27 17.62 -26.67
C ASP A 276 1.33 16.56 -26.97
N GLY A 277 0.97 15.29 -26.85
CA GLY A 277 1.86 14.16 -27.06
C GLY A 277 2.89 13.94 -25.94
N ARG A 278 3.07 14.89 -25.01
CA ARG A 278 3.92 14.69 -23.82
C ARG A 278 3.31 13.66 -22.87
N VAL A 279 4.16 13.05 -22.04
CA VAL A 279 3.76 11.98 -21.12
C VAL A 279 4.00 12.44 -19.69
N ILE A 280 2.95 12.40 -18.87
CA ILE A 280 3.06 12.56 -17.42
C ILE A 280 3.32 11.19 -16.80
N GLU A 281 4.11 11.16 -15.73
CA GLU A 281 4.44 9.98 -14.95
C GLU A 281 4.04 10.22 -13.50
N CYS A 282 3.28 9.28 -12.92
CA CYS A 282 3.11 9.18 -11.49
C CYS A 282 4.08 8.13 -10.95
N VAL A 283 4.82 8.47 -9.91
CA VAL A 283 5.79 7.59 -9.25
C VAL A 283 5.38 7.44 -7.81
N ALA A 284 5.16 6.21 -7.37
CA ALA A 284 4.94 5.88 -5.97
C ALA A 284 6.19 5.18 -5.43
N ASP A 285 6.75 5.71 -4.35
CA ASP A 285 7.94 5.19 -3.71
C ASP A 285 7.73 5.03 -2.20
N ASN A 286 8.44 4.08 -1.60
CA ASN A 286 8.56 3.95 -0.16
C ASN A 286 10.02 4.18 0.25
N PRO A 287 10.35 5.34 0.86
CA PRO A 287 11.74 5.75 1.10
C PRO A 287 12.50 4.87 2.09
N VAL A 288 11.84 3.89 2.72
CA VAL A 288 12.47 2.84 3.53
C VAL A 288 13.36 1.92 2.67
N PHE A 289 13.09 1.81 1.37
CA PHE A 289 13.76 0.94 0.42
C PHE A 289 14.54 1.77 -0.62
N THR A 290 15.65 1.24 -1.12
CA THR A 290 16.48 1.93 -2.13
C THR A 290 15.94 1.81 -3.55
N ASP A 291 15.07 0.84 -3.82
CA ASP A 291 14.55 0.52 -5.15
C ASP A 291 13.09 0.06 -5.06
N SER A 292 12.18 0.96 -4.68
CA SER A 292 10.75 0.64 -4.53
C SER A 292 9.81 1.45 -5.41
N GLU A 293 10.36 2.23 -6.33
CA GLU A 293 9.58 3.02 -7.27
C GLU A 293 8.73 2.12 -8.18
N VAL A 294 7.41 2.30 -8.11
CA VAL A 294 6.47 1.84 -9.13
C VAL A 294 5.87 3.05 -9.82
N ARG A 295 5.70 2.96 -11.14
CA ARG A 295 5.28 4.10 -11.96
C ARG A 295 4.15 3.73 -12.90
N ASP A 296 3.34 4.73 -13.24
CA ASP A 296 2.38 4.66 -14.33
C ASP A 296 2.48 5.91 -15.19
N GLU A 297 2.16 5.76 -16.47
CA GLU A 297 2.37 6.78 -17.49
C GLU A 297 1.06 7.14 -18.19
N TRP A 298 0.88 8.43 -18.48
CA TRP A 298 -0.26 8.91 -19.24
C TRP A 298 0.16 9.88 -20.35
N ARG A 299 -0.10 9.51 -21.59
CA ARG A 299 0.16 10.38 -22.75
C ARG A 299 -0.98 11.38 -22.93
N LEU A 300 -0.65 12.67 -22.91
CA LEU A 300 -1.63 13.74 -23.08
C LEU A 300 -2.04 13.86 -24.55
N SER A 301 -3.35 13.98 -24.78
CA SER A 301 -3.94 14.38 -26.05
C SER A 301 -4.60 15.73 -25.85
N VAL A 302 -3.90 16.80 -26.25
CA VAL A 302 -4.33 18.18 -26.02
C VAL A 302 -4.87 18.77 -27.32
N HIS A 303 -6.15 19.10 -27.29
CA HIS A 303 -6.88 19.73 -28.37
C HIS A 303 -6.87 21.26 -28.18
N TYR A 304 -6.55 21.99 -29.24
CA TYR A 304 -6.48 23.45 -29.28
C TYR A 304 -6.92 23.99 -30.64
N ALA A 305 -7.45 25.21 -30.64
CA ALA A 305 -7.78 25.92 -31.87
C ALA A 305 -6.51 26.20 -32.71
N PRO A 306 -6.61 26.33 -34.04
CA PRO A 306 -5.44 26.51 -34.89
C PRO A 306 -4.61 27.73 -34.51
N ARG A 307 -3.28 27.62 -34.60
CA ARG A 307 -2.33 28.73 -34.57
C ARG A 307 -1.76 28.86 -35.98
N VAL A 308 -1.87 30.04 -36.55
CA VAL A 308 -1.74 30.24 -37.99
C VAL A 308 -0.75 31.34 -38.29
N THR A 309 0.18 31.10 -39.20
CA THR A 309 1.11 32.11 -39.71
C THR A 309 1.18 32.06 -41.23
N ALA A 310 1.05 33.22 -41.87
CA ALA A 310 1.21 33.38 -43.30
C ALA A 310 2.62 33.90 -43.59
N THR A 311 3.32 33.26 -44.52
CA THR A 311 4.66 33.67 -44.94
C THR A 311 4.75 33.74 -46.46
N LEU A 312 5.60 34.66 -46.93
CA LEU A 312 6.01 34.66 -48.33
C LEU A 312 6.86 33.40 -48.57
N GLY A 313 6.66 32.75 -49.71
CA GLY A 313 7.39 31.53 -50.03
C GLY A 313 8.90 31.70 -50.04
N ALA A 314 9.62 30.67 -49.58
CA ALA A 314 11.01 30.78 -49.15
C ALA A 314 12.02 31.31 -50.20
N LYS A 315 11.73 31.20 -51.51
CA LYS A 315 12.63 31.70 -52.57
C LYS A 315 12.29 33.12 -53.05
N LEU A 316 11.24 33.73 -52.53
CA LEU A 316 10.83 35.08 -52.90
C LEU A 316 11.46 36.12 -51.98
N ASN A 317 11.92 37.22 -52.57
CA ASN A 317 12.39 38.38 -51.81
C ASN A 317 11.25 39.40 -51.74
N ALA A 318 10.64 39.58 -50.57
CA ALA A 318 9.54 40.51 -50.33
C ALA A 318 9.83 41.95 -50.79
N SER A 319 11.10 42.35 -50.82
CA SER A 319 11.51 43.70 -51.22
C SER A 319 11.67 43.89 -52.73
N ASN A 320 11.62 42.80 -53.52
CA ASN A 320 11.96 42.80 -54.95
C ASN A 320 10.89 42.10 -55.83
N ILE A 321 9.64 42.04 -55.39
CA ILE A 321 8.55 41.48 -56.20
C ILE A 321 8.11 42.52 -57.22
N LYS A 322 8.11 42.18 -58.51
CA LYS A 322 7.74 43.06 -59.63
C LYS A 322 6.43 42.63 -60.29
N ALA A 323 5.77 43.56 -60.95
CA ALA A 323 4.63 43.25 -61.79
C ALA A 323 5.02 42.23 -62.88
N GLY A 324 4.24 41.16 -63.01
CA GLY A 324 4.51 40.03 -63.89
C GLY A 324 5.20 38.83 -63.21
N ASP A 325 5.68 38.98 -61.98
CA ASP A 325 6.26 37.87 -61.21
C ASP A 325 5.17 36.89 -60.71
N ASP A 326 5.56 35.64 -60.44
CA ASP A 326 4.70 34.66 -59.77
C ASP A 326 5.01 34.68 -58.27
N VAL A 327 3.99 34.87 -57.44
CA VAL A 327 4.08 34.93 -55.97
C VAL A 327 3.38 33.71 -55.38
N TYR A 328 3.96 33.12 -54.34
CA TYR A 328 3.34 32.06 -53.57
C TYR A 328 3.44 32.39 -52.08
N LEU A 329 2.31 32.30 -51.40
CA LEU A 329 2.17 32.47 -49.97
C LEU A 329 1.92 31.10 -49.35
N GLU A 330 2.55 30.84 -48.21
CA GLU A 330 2.42 29.61 -47.45
C GLU A 330 1.72 29.91 -46.13
N CYS A 331 0.78 29.06 -45.75
CA CYS A 331 0.08 29.10 -44.47
C CYS A 331 0.57 27.94 -43.61
N ALA A 332 1.36 28.24 -42.59
CA ALA A 332 1.72 27.29 -41.57
C ALA A 332 0.59 27.24 -40.52
N VAL A 333 0.06 26.03 -40.31
CA VAL A 333 -1.06 25.78 -39.40
C VAL A 333 -0.63 24.74 -38.38
N ASP A 334 -0.55 25.16 -37.12
CA ASP A 334 -0.37 24.29 -35.95
C ASP A 334 -1.72 24.11 -35.25
N ALA A 335 -2.28 22.90 -35.30
CA ALA A 335 -3.62 22.64 -34.78
C ALA A 335 -3.79 21.19 -34.34
N ARG A 336 -4.58 21.00 -33.27
CA ARG A 336 -5.04 19.67 -32.85
C ARG A 336 -6.51 19.68 -32.42
N PRO A 337 -7.39 18.86 -33.03
CA PRO A 337 -7.16 18.04 -34.21
C PRO A 337 -6.71 18.85 -35.43
N ALA A 338 -6.22 18.17 -36.47
CA ALA A 338 -5.81 18.82 -37.71
C ALA A 338 -6.91 19.75 -38.24
N ALA A 339 -6.50 20.88 -38.84
CA ALA A 339 -7.45 21.84 -39.40
C ALA A 339 -8.33 21.19 -40.47
N SER A 340 -9.64 21.41 -40.37
CA SER A 340 -10.64 20.89 -41.31
C SER A 340 -10.82 21.80 -42.53
N ALA A 341 -10.46 23.08 -42.41
CA ALA A 341 -10.50 24.03 -43.51
C ALA A 341 -9.42 25.10 -43.33
N VAL A 342 -8.78 25.48 -44.44
CA VAL A 342 -7.83 26.60 -44.56
C VAL A 342 -8.27 27.46 -45.74
N THR A 343 -8.46 28.76 -45.52
CA THR A 343 -8.89 29.72 -46.54
C THR A 343 -8.01 30.96 -46.51
N TRP A 344 -7.97 31.71 -47.61
CA TRP A 344 -7.20 32.95 -47.70
C TRP A 344 -8.13 34.16 -47.82
N ALA A 345 -7.72 35.28 -47.27
CA ALA A 345 -8.35 36.57 -47.44
C ALA A 345 -7.32 37.58 -47.99
N HIS A 346 -7.76 38.44 -48.91
CA HIS A 346 -7.00 39.56 -49.45
C HIS A 346 -7.78 40.84 -49.16
N ASN A 347 -7.17 41.76 -48.41
CA ASN A 347 -7.80 43.00 -47.95
C ASN A 347 -9.14 42.77 -47.22
N GLY A 348 -9.26 41.65 -46.50
CA GLY A 348 -10.46 41.26 -45.75
C GLY A 348 -11.50 40.47 -46.55
N GLU A 349 -11.35 40.35 -47.88
CA GLU A 349 -12.27 39.57 -48.72
C GLU A 349 -11.73 38.17 -49.02
N ALA A 350 -12.61 37.17 -49.04
CA ALA A 350 -12.23 35.78 -49.27
C ALA A 350 -11.67 35.57 -50.69
N VAL A 351 -10.47 35.02 -50.78
CA VAL A 351 -9.82 34.69 -52.04
C VAL A 351 -10.39 33.39 -52.57
N GLN A 352 -10.97 33.44 -53.77
CA GLN A 352 -11.45 32.27 -54.50
C GLN A 352 -10.41 31.84 -55.54
N SER A 353 -10.25 30.53 -55.71
CA SER A 353 -9.36 30.00 -56.75
C SER A 353 -9.94 30.33 -58.14
N SER A 354 -9.11 30.91 -59.02
CA SER A 354 -9.49 31.30 -60.38
C SER A 354 -8.29 31.18 -61.32
N LEU A 355 -8.29 30.13 -62.15
CA LEU A 355 -7.21 29.85 -63.11
C LEU A 355 -7.07 30.96 -64.16
N SER A 356 -8.18 31.57 -64.59
CA SER A 356 -8.17 32.67 -65.55
C SER A 356 -7.60 33.96 -64.97
N ALA A 357 -7.76 34.18 -63.66
CA ALA A 357 -7.15 35.29 -62.93
C ALA A 357 -5.74 34.98 -62.40
N GLY A 358 -5.20 33.77 -62.67
CA GLY A 358 -3.90 33.34 -62.18
C GLY A 358 -3.84 33.07 -60.67
N VAL A 359 -4.99 32.91 -60.01
CA VAL A 359 -5.10 32.67 -58.57
C VAL A 359 -5.35 31.18 -58.33
N VAL A 360 -4.49 30.51 -57.57
CA VAL A 360 -4.67 29.10 -57.18
C VAL A 360 -4.58 28.99 -55.67
N VAL A 361 -5.69 28.58 -55.05
CA VAL A 361 -5.73 28.28 -53.62
C VAL A 361 -5.66 26.77 -53.44
N THR A 362 -4.69 26.30 -52.66
CA THR A 362 -4.60 24.91 -52.20
C THR A 362 -4.76 24.85 -50.68
N GLU A 363 -4.68 23.67 -50.07
CA GLU A 363 -4.84 23.49 -48.62
C GLU A 363 -3.92 24.36 -47.75
N ARG A 364 -2.71 24.70 -48.24
CA ARG A 364 -1.76 25.51 -47.47
C ARG A 364 -1.08 26.61 -48.28
N THR A 365 -1.35 26.72 -49.56
CA THR A 365 -0.68 27.71 -50.41
C THR A 365 -1.68 28.55 -51.19
N LEU A 366 -1.35 29.83 -51.34
CA LEU A 366 -1.99 30.73 -52.28
C LEU A 366 -0.94 31.12 -53.33
N VAL A 367 -1.20 30.76 -54.58
CA VAL A 367 -0.36 31.11 -55.72
C VAL A 367 -1.04 32.21 -56.52
N LEU A 368 -0.30 33.28 -56.80
CA LEU A 368 -0.70 34.41 -57.61
C LEU A 368 0.26 34.49 -58.79
N ARG A 369 -0.23 34.17 -59.99
CA ARG A 369 0.58 34.18 -61.21
C ARG A 369 0.52 35.54 -61.89
N ARG A 370 1.67 36.00 -62.39
CA ARG A 370 1.83 37.28 -63.10
C ARG A 370 1.18 38.44 -62.36
N VAL A 371 1.61 38.67 -61.11
CA VAL A 371 1.01 39.65 -60.21
C VAL A 371 0.96 41.05 -60.84
N SER A 372 -0.15 41.76 -60.65
CA SER A 372 -0.30 43.16 -61.05
C SER A 372 -0.30 44.06 -59.83
N LYS A 373 -0.40 45.39 -60.04
CA LYS A 373 -0.58 46.34 -58.93
C LYS A 373 -1.77 46.03 -58.03
N LEU A 374 -2.81 45.38 -58.56
CA LEU A 374 -4.02 45.02 -57.79
C LEU A 374 -3.79 43.86 -56.83
N ALA A 375 -2.73 43.07 -57.03
CA ALA A 375 -2.37 42.00 -56.10
C ALA A 375 -1.70 42.53 -54.83
N ALA A 376 -1.26 43.80 -54.80
CA ALA A 376 -0.70 44.40 -53.59
C ALA A 376 -1.78 44.53 -52.50
N GLY A 377 -1.35 44.52 -51.24
CA GLY A 377 -2.23 44.61 -50.08
C GLY A 377 -2.01 43.50 -49.07
N ASP A 378 -2.93 43.38 -48.13
CA ASP A 378 -2.78 42.51 -46.96
C ASP A 378 -3.42 41.15 -47.21
N TYR A 379 -2.63 40.10 -47.01
CA TYR A 379 -3.09 38.72 -47.07
C TYR A 379 -3.12 38.12 -45.68
N ALA A 380 -4.17 37.38 -45.37
CA ALA A 380 -4.26 36.57 -44.16
C ALA A 380 -4.78 35.19 -44.51
N CYS A 381 -4.25 34.15 -43.87
CA CYS A 381 -4.85 32.82 -43.94
C CYS A 381 -5.66 32.54 -42.67
N HIS A 382 -6.81 31.90 -42.86
CA HIS A 382 -7.75 31.51 -41.82
C HIS A 382 -7.78 30.00 -41.74
N ALA A 383 -7.76 29.44 -40.54
CA ALA A 383 -7.89 28.00 -40.32
C ALA A 383 -8.94 27.72 -39.24
N SER A 384 -9.59 26.57 -39.35
CA SER A 384 -10.55 26.08 -38.36
C SER A 384 -10.42 24.59 -38.11
N ASN A 385 -10.71 24.17 -36.88
CA ASN A 385 -10.85 22.78 -36.48
C ASN A 385 -12.06 22.62 -35.53
N ALA A 386 -12.24 21.42 -34.97
CA ALA A 386 -13.32 21.12 -34.03
C ALA A 386 -13.29 21.95 -32.72
N VAL A 387 -12.16 22.58 -32.39
CA VAL A 387 -12.00 23.39 -31.17
C VAL A 387 -12.30 24.86 -31.43
N GLY A 388 -11.94 25.39 -32.61
CA GLY A 388 -12.16 26.80 -32.92
C GLY A 388 -11.60 27.25 -34.26
N ARG A 389 -11.52 28.58 -34.42
CA ARG A 389 -11.04 29.24 -35.65
C ARG A 389 -9.98 30.27 -35.29
N ALA A 390 -9.02 30.47 -36.19
CA ALA A 390 -7.99 31.49 -36.06
C ALA A 390 -7.57 32.03 -37.42
N HIS A 391 -6.86 33.15 -37.42
CA HIS A 391 -6.29 33.77 -38.60
C HIS A 391 -4.87 34.22 -38.32
N SER A 392 -4.04 34.25 -39.37
CA SER A 392 -2.70 34.81 -39.27
C SER A 392 -2.74 36.33 -39.11
N PRO A 393 -1.68 36.95 -38.58
CA PRO A 393 -1.41 38.36 -38.81
C PRO A 393 -1.41 38.69 -40.32
N ALA A 394 -1.70 39.94 -40.65
CA ALA A 394 -1.67 40.42 -42.02
C ALA A 394 -0.24 40.37 -42.60
N LEU A 395 -0.10 39.74 -43.77
CA LEU A 395 1.10 39.71 -44.59
C LEU A 395 0.93 40.69 -45.76
N THR A 396 1.55 41.86 -45.67
CA THR A 396 1.48 42.87 -46.72
C THR A 396 2.36 42.49 -47.91
N LEU A 397 1.72 42.23 -49.06
CA LEU A 397 2.39 42.03 -50.34
C LEU A 397 2.62 43.39 -51.03
N VAL A 398 3.87 43.69 -51.36
CA VAL A 398 4.25 44.88 -52.13
C VAL A 398 4.65 44.46 -53.54
N VAL A 399 4.06 45.07 -54.55
CA VAL A 399 4.37 44.81 -55.97
C VAL A 399 4.98 46.06 -56.59
N MET A 400 6.22 45.94 -57.09
CA MET A 400 6.92 47.03 -57.76
C MET A 400 6.53 47.12 -59.24
N CYS A 401 6.19 48.32 -59.69
CA CYS A 401 5.90 48.59 -61.09
C CYS A 401 6.99 49.50 -61.68
N THR A 402 7.41 49.24 -62.92
CA THR A 402 8.23 50.18 -63.69
C THR A 402 7.31 51.20 -64.34
N TYR A 403 7.49 52.48 -64.01
CA TYR A 403 6.78 53.57 -64.67
C TYR A 403 7.58 53.98 -65.90
N ASN A 404 7.08 53.68 -67.10
CA ASN A 404 7.60 54.28 -68.32
C ASN A 404 6.99 55.69 -68.44
N ALA A 405 7.65 56.68 -67.83
CA ALA A 405 7.44 58.06 -68.23
C ALA A 405 7.93 58.17 -69.68
N ILE A 406 7.04 58.59 -70.59
CA ILE A 406 7.33 58.72 -72.04
C ILE A 406 8.45 59.76 -72.30
N TYR A 407 8.92 60.49 -71.29
CA TYR A 407 10.14 61.27 -71.32
C TYR A 407 10.91 61.17 -69.99
N GLY A 408 12.11 60.57 -70.02
CA GLY A 408 13.11 60.67 -68.94
C GLY A 408 13.04 59.60 -67.84
N VAL A 409 14.14 58.88 -67.68
CA VAL A 409 14.41 57.85 -66.66
C VAL A 409 14.16 58.37 -65.24
N VAL A 410 13.25 57.76 -64.46
CA VAL A 410 13.26 57.84 -62.98
C VAL A 410 12.61 56.61 -62.30
N ASN A 411 13.37 56.06 -61.33
CA ASN A 411 13.10 55.20 -60.15
C ASN A 411 11.82 54.34 -59.98
N LEU A 412 12.04 53.12 -59.47
CA LEU A 412 11.04 52.22 -58.89
C LEU A 412 10.25 52.92 -57.77
N LEU A 413 8.94 53.10 -57.95
CA LEU A 413 8.03 53.62 -56.92
C LEU A 413 7.45 52.46 -56.10
N ARG A 414 7.58 52.55 -54.76
CA ARG A 414 6.90 51.66 -53.81
C ARG A 414 5.56 52.30 -53.42
N PHE A 415 4.46 51.61 -53.65
CA PHE A 415 3.14 52.01 -53.15
C PHE A 415 2.78 51.15 -51.92
N ARG A 416 2.47 51.82 -50.81
CA ARG A 416 1.63 51.28 -49.71
C ARG A 416 0.34 52.10 -49.75
N PHE A 417 -0.81 51.44 -49.74
CA PHE A 417 -2.11 52.08 -49.62
C PHE A 417 -2.63 51.90 -48.20
#